data_AF-A0A377LYW7-F1
#
_entry.id   AF-A0A377LYW7-F1
#
_cell.length_a   1.000
_cell.length_b   1.000
_cell.length_c   1.000
_cell.angle_alpha   90.00
_cell.angle_beta   90.00
_cell.angle_gamma   90.00
#
_symmetry.space_group_name_H-M   'P 1'
#
loop_
_entity.id
_entity.type
_entity.pdbx_description
1 polymer ?
#
loop_
_entity_poly.entity_id
_entity_poly.type
_entity_poly.pdbx_seq_one_letter_code
_entity_poly.pdbx_strand_id
1 'polypeptide(L)' 'MRVRPLPGLLHKVDKYIQAMPECIESDKVTGEDCFVIRLVVRSIEQLDVLLDGWRSMPSVIRRL' A
#
# COMPACT_ATOMS: atom_id res chain seq x y z
N MET A 1 3.41 -4.49 5.06
CA MET A 1 3.52 -3.02 4.86
C MET A 1 2.24 -2.35 5.39
N ARG A 2 2.34 -1.17 5.98
CA ARG A 2 1.17 -0.36 6.36
C ARG A 2 0.97 0.76 5.35
N VAL A 3 -0.25 0.91 4.85
CA VAL A 3 -0.62 1.96 3.89
C VAL A 3 -1.68 2.85 4.52
N ARG A 4 -1.42 4.16 4.57
CA ARG A 4 -2.38 5.15 5.05
C ARG A 4 -2.89 6.00 3.88
N PRO A 5 -4.12 5.79 3.40
CA PRO A 5 -4.70 6.63 2.38
C PRO A 5 -4.89 8.07 2.89
N LEU A 6 -4.87 9.05 1.99
CA LEU A 6 -5.42 10.37 2.29
C LEU A 6 -6.95 10.28 2.48
N PRO A 7 -7.55 11.21 3.26
CA PRO A 7 -8.99 11.24 3.48
C PRO A 7 -9.79 11.17 2.17
N GLY A 8 -10.81 10.32 2.12
CA GLY A 8 -11.69 10.15 0.95
C GLY A 8 -11.11 9.30 -0.19
N LEU A 9 -9.85 8.84 -0.12
CA LEU A 9 -9.21 8.08 -1.20
C LEU A 9 -9.11 6.57 -0.93
N LEU A 10 -9.80 6.07 0.11
CA LEU A 10 -9.75 4.67 0.52
C LEU A 10 -10.06 3.71 -0.65
N HIS A 11 -11.08 4.01 -1.46
CA HIS A 11 -11.44 3.15 -2.60
C HIS A 11 -10.32 3.07 -3.66
N LYS A 12 -9.52 4.14 -3.82
CA LYS A 12 -8.47 4.19 -4.86
C LYS A 12 -7.30 3.33 -4.42
N VAL A 13 -6.92 3.46 -3.15
CA VAL A 13 -5.87 2.64 -2.55
C VAL A 13 -6.28 1.17 -2.54
N ASP A 14 -7.53 0.85 -2.21
CA ASP A 14 -8.04 -0.53 -2.25
C ASP A 14 -7.90 -1.15 -3.65
N LYS A 15 -8.37 -0.46 -4.70
CA LYS A 15 -8.22 -0.91 -6.09
C LYS A 15 -6.76 -1.11 -6.49
N TYR A 16 -5.87 -0.23 -6.04
CA TYR A 16 -4.44 -0.35 -6.33
C TYR A 16 -3.84 -1.59 -5.65
N ILE A 17 -4.19 -1.83 -4.38
CA ILE A 17 -3.74 -3.02 -3.64
C ILE A 17 -4.21 -4.30 -4.34
N GLN A 18 -5.49 -4.37 -4.73
CA GLN A 18 -6.06 -5.52 -5.44
C GLN A 18 -5.44 -5.77 -6.81
N ALA A 19 -4.92 -4.72 -7.47
CA ALA A 19 -4.24 -4.83 -8.76
C ALA A 19 -2.75 -5.20 -8.63
N MET A 20 -2.18 -5.19 -7.43
CA MET A 20 -0.75 -5.41 -7.21
C MET A 20 -0.47 -6.91 -7.01
N PRO A 21 0.20 -7.58 -7.96
CA PRO A 21 0.40 -9.04 -7.92
C PRO A 21 1.28 -9.49 -6.76
N GLU A 22 2.13 -8.62 -6.22
CA GLU A 22 2.96 -8.90 -5.05
C GLU A 22 2.14 -8.91 -3.75
N CYS A 23 0.93 -8.33 -3.75
CA CYS A 23 0.05 -8.32 -2.58
C CYS A 23 -0.76 -9.62 -2.49
N ILE A 24 -0.42 -10.46 -1.51
CA ILE A 24 -1.08 -11.77 -1.32
C ILE A 24 -2.15 -11.75 -0.23
N GLU A 25 -2.11 -10.77 0.67
CA GLU A 25 -3.10 -10.56 1.72
C GLU A 25 -3.27 -9.05 1.95
N SER A 26 -4.50 -8.62 2.20
CA SER A 26 -4.81 -7.24 2.55
C SER A 26 -5.96 -7.18 3.54
N ASP A 27 -5.69 -6.58 4.70
CA ASP A 27 -6.70 -6.34 5.73
C ASP A 27 -6.98 -4.85 5.86
N LYS A 28 -8.26 -4.48 5.78
CA LYS A 28 -8.72 -3.16 6.18
C LYS A 28 -8.87 -3.17 7.71
N VAL A 29 -8.07 -2.35 8.38
CA VAL A 29 -8.09 -2.26 9.84
C VAL A 29 -8.89 -1.05 10.29
N THR A 30 -9.62 -1.21 11.38
CA THR A 30 -10.33 -0.09 12.03
C THR A 30 -9.31 0.83 12.73
N GLY A 31 -9.54 2.15 12.67
CA GLY A 31 -8.60 3.18 13.14
C GLY A 31 -7.69 3.72 12.03
N GLU A 32 -7.42 5.03 12.02
CA GLU A 32 -6.65 5.79 11.01
C GLU A 32 -6.96 5.47 9.52
N ASP A 33 -8.06 4.76 9.22
CA ASP A 33 -8.46 4.28 7.88
C ASP A 33 -7.33 3.58 7.11
N CYS A 34 -6.60 2.67 7.77
CA CYS A 34 -5.40 2.04 7.21
C CYS A 34 -5.63 0.66 6.57
N PHE A 35 -4.71 0.28 5.68
CA PHE A 35 -4.52 -1.11 5.23
C PHE A 35 -3.24 -1.69 5.83
N VAL A 36 -3.30 -2.97 6.20
CA VAL A 36 -2.12 -3.80 6.43
C VAL A 36 -2.05 -4.82 5.30
N ILE A 37 -0.96 -4.80 4.53
CA ILE A 37 -0.79 -5.69 3.38
C ILE A 37 0.43 -6.59 3.55
N ARG A 38 0.33 -7.84 3.09
CA ARG A 38 1.43 -8.79 2.99
C ARG A 38 1.93 -8.83 1.56
N LEU A 39 3.22 -8.58 1.39
CA LEU A 39 3.87 -8.59 0.09
C LEU A 39 4.77 -9.83 -0.03
N VAL A 40 4.70 -10.50 -1.18
CA VAL A 40 5.70 -11.49 -1.60
C VAL A 40 6.60 -10.84 -2.64
N VAL A 41 7.87 -10.72 -2.29
CA VAL A 41 8.91 -10.16 -3.14
C VAL A 41 10.05 -11.16 -3.28
N ARG A 42 10.76 -11.09 -4.39
CA ARG A 42 11.87 -11.99 -4.73
C ARG A 42 13.21 -11.52 -4.16
N SER A 43 13.31 -10.23 -3.81
CA SER A 43 14.49 -9.63 -3.18
C SER A 43 14.14 -8.32 -2.46
N ILE A 44 15.10 -7.79 -1.70
CA ILE A 44 14.95 -6.49 -1.02
C ILE A 44 14.94 -5.34 -2.02
N GLU A 45 15.70 -5.42 -3.10
CA GLU A 45 15.73 -4.40 -4.16
C GLU A 45 14.36 -4.28 -4.84
N GLN A 46 13.65 -5.40 -5.04
CA GLN A 46 12.28 -5.36 -5.55
C GLN A 46 11.35 -4.64 -4.57
N LEU A 47 11.52 -4.86 -3.25
CA LEU A 47 10.75 -4.15 -2.24
C LEU A 47 10.99 -2.64 -2.32
N ASP A 48 12.23 -2.19 -2.48
CA ASP A 48 12.56 -0.77 -2.61
C ASP A 48 11.87 -0.13 -3.83
N VAL A 49 11.90 -0.80 -4.98
CA VAL A 49 11.19 -0.34 -6.20
C VAL A 49 9.68 -0.20 -5.95
N LEU A 50 9.07 -1.18 -5.28
CA LEU A 50 7.65 -1.10 -4.92
C LEU A 50 7.38 0.08 -3.98
N LEU A 51 8.21 0.25 -2.94
CA LEU A 51 8.08 1.34 -1.97
C LEU A 51 8.23 2.72 -2.63
N ASP A 52 9.11 2.87 -3.62
CA ASP A 52 9.24 4.11 -4.39
C ASP A 52 8.01 4.39 -5.26
N GLY A 53 7.42 3.35 -5.86
CA GLY A 53 6.11 3.46 -6.53
C GLY A 53 5.04 3.99 -5.57
N TRP A 54 4.96 3.42 -4.36
CA TRP A 54 4.04 3.87 -3.31
C TRP A 54 4.31 5.30 -2.84
N ARG A 55 5.57 5.72 -2.67
CA ARG A 55 5.95 7.09 -2.31
C ARG A 55 5.52 8.11 -3.37
N SER A 56 5.57 7.72 -4.65
CA SER A 56 5.13 8.57 -5.75
C SER A 56 3.61 8.75 -5.79
N MET A 57 2.84 7.83 -5.20
CA MET A 57 1.38 7.81 -5.28
C MET A 57 0.74 8.98 -4.50
N PRO A 58 -0.06 9.86 -5.14
CA PRO A 58 -0.66 11.01 -4.46
C PRO A 58 -1.70 10.63 -3.40
N SER A 59 -2.18 9.38 -3.40
CA SER A 59 -3.30 8.95 -2.55
C SER A 59 -2.88 8.43 -1.17
N VAL A 60 -1.58 8.44 -0.84
CA VAL A 60 -1.03 7.88 0.40
C VAL A 60 -0.25 8.97 1.16
N ILE A 61 -0.36 8.98 2.49
CA ILE A 61 0.42 9.89 3.34
C ILE A 61 1.91 9.54 3.19
N ARG A 62 2.71 10.51 2.72
CA ARG A 62 4.16 10.41 2.66
C ARG A 62 4.74 10.60 4.07
N ARG A 63 4.74 9.54 4.88
CA ARG A 63 5.47 9.49 6.15
C ARG A 63 6.48 8.34 6.08
N LEU A 64 7.65 8.65 5.54
CA LEU A 64 8.94 8.06 5.91
C LEU A 64 9.90 9.22 6.12
#